data_AF-A0A935WKL8-F1
#
_entry.id   AF-A0A935WKL8-F1
#
_cell.length_a   1.000
_cell.length_b   1.000
_cell.length_c   1.000
_cell.angle_alpha   90.00
_cell.angle_beta   90.00
_cell.angle_gamma   90.00
#
_symmetry.space_group_name_H-M   'P 1'
#
loop_
_entity.id
_entity.type
_entity.pdbx_description
1 polymer ?
#
loop_
_entity_poly.entity_id
_entity_poly.type
_entity_poly.pdbx_seq_one_letter_code
_entity_poly.pdbx_strand_id
1 'polypeptide(L)'
;MGRAALVGLVLLAAELLPACGGEAGLSPGEVMALAEAEARWADRGPVHYTLEVRRTCFCAPPSTDWAEIEVDHDTLVRVTLLATGDSVPRAEWGIRPPVPGLFEEIRTFHSRLLKDVRADYDPATGYPRRMVFTAGGDVGDANYQVEARHLVALP
;
A
#
# COMPACT_ATOMS: atom_id res chain seq x y z
N MET A 1 -24.11 72.17 -12.64
CA MET A 1 -22.65 72.32 -12.80
C MET A 1 -21.98 71.74 -11.56
N GLY A 2 -21.16 70.69 -11.70
CA GLY A 2 -20.22 70.30 -10.63
C GLY A 2 -20.03 68.80 -10.36
N ARG A 3 -19.20 68.16 -11.20
CA ARG A 3 -18.25 67.05 -10.92
C ARG A 3 -18.78 65.63 -10.65
N ALA A 4 -18.40 64.75 -11.58
CA ALA A 4 -18.39 63.30 -11.47
C ALA A 4 -17.33 62.78 -10.48
N ALA A 5 -17.55 61.58 -9.92
CA ALA A 5 -16.50 60.60 -9.64
C ALA A 5 -17.11 59.20 -9.38
N LEU A 6 -16.97 58.31 -10.36
CA LEU A 6 -17.00 56.85 -10.20
C LEU A 6 -15.67 56.41 -9.59
N VAL A 7 -15.63 55.80 -8.40
CA VAL A 7 -14.57 54.87 -7.90
C VAL A 7 -15.13 54.26 -6.61
N GLY A 8 -15.15 52.98 -6.30
CA GLY A 8 -14.64 51.77 -6.94
C GLY A 8 -14.98 50.61 -5.98
N LEU A 9 -15.59 49.56 -6.51
CA LEU A 9 -15.96 48.36 -5.78
C LEU A 9 -14.68 47.56 -5.46
N VAL A 10 -14.19 47.57 -4.22
CA VAL A 10 -13.06 46.72 -3.82
C VAL A 10 -13.62 45.44 -3.21
N LEU A 11 -13.87 44.45 -4.07
CA LEU A 11 -14.04 43.05 -3.68
C LEU A 11 -12.67 42.53 -3.22
N LEU A 12 -12.43 42.48 -1.90
CA LEU A 12 -11.35 41.67 -1.34
C LEU A 12 -11.74 40.18 -1.46
N ALA A 13 -11.47 39.59 -2.62
CA ALA A 13 -11.34 38.14 -2.73
C ALA A 13 -9.96 37.77 -2.19
N ALA A 14 -9.88 37.43 -0.90
CA ALA A 14 -8.69 36.81 -0.33
C ALA A 14 -8.55 35.42 -0.95
N GLU A 15 -7.62 35.29 -1.89
CA GLU A 15 -7.27 34.06 -2.57
C GLU A 15 -6.75 33.04 -1.54
N LEU A 16 -7.63 32.09 -1.18
CA LEU A 16 -7.23 30.83 -0.57
C LEU A 16 -6.50 30.03 -1.63
N LEU A 17 -5.21 30.29 -1.83
CA LEU A 17 -4.34 29.35 -2.53
C LEU A 17 -4.27 28.09 -1.65
N PRO A 18 -4.80 26.93 -2.06
CA PRO A 18 -4.42 25.70 -1.41
C PRO A 18 -2.92 25.58 -1.63
N ALA A 19 -2.16 25.63 -0.54
CA ALA A 19 -0.75 25.31 -0.57
C ALA A 19 -0.63 23.87 -1.12
N CYS A 20 -0.24 23.73 -2.38
CA CYS A 20 0.26 22.46 -2.92
C CYS A 20 1.64 22.19 -2.29
N GLY A 21 1.67 22.01 -0.97
CA GLY A 21 2.74 21.26 -0.33
C GLY A 21 2.49 19.81 -0.69
N GLY A 22 3.41 19.18 -1.42
CA GLY A 22 3.28 17.78 -1.83
C GLY A 22 3.18 16.89 -0.59
N GLU A 23 1.96 16.57 -0.20
CA GLU A 23 1.67 15.57 0.82
C GLU A 23 2.14 14.22 0.29
N ALA A 24 2.78 13.43 1.17
CA ALA A 24 3.04 12.03 0.87
C ALA A 24 1.72 11.35 0.54
N GLY A 25 1.61 10.77 -0.65
CA GLY A 25 0.37 10.16 -1.12
C GLY A 25 0.43 9.66 -2.54
N LEU A 26 -0.55 8.83 -2.90
CA LEU A 26 -0.72 8.29 -4.24
C LEU A 26 -1.08 9.41 -5.22
N SER A 27 -0.51 9.37 -6.42
CA SER A 27 -0.99 10.17 -7.54
C SER A 27 -2.40 9.74 -7.96
N PRO A 28 -3.17 10.59 -8.67
CA PRO A 28 -4.50 10.21 -9.15
C PRO A 28 -4.53 8.91 -9.97
N GLY A 29 -3.49 8.67 -10.78
CA GLY A 29 -3.36 7.44 -11.56
C GLY A 29 -3.13 6.21 -10.68
N GLU A 30 -2.34 6.34 -9.61
CA GLU A 30 -2.10 5.25 -8.66
C GLU A 30 -3.35 4.96 -7.82
N VAL A 31 -4.13 5.98 -7.45
CA VAL A 31 -5.45 5.80 -6.80
C VAL A 31 -6.39 5.01 -7.70
N MET A 32 -6.46 5.35 -8.99
CA MET A 32 -7.28 4.60 -9.95
C MET A 32 -6.79 3.16 -10.11
N ALA A 33 -5.48 2.96 -10.28
CA ALA A 33 -4.91 1.62 -10.43
C ALA A 33 -5.15 0.73 -9.20
N LEU A 34 -5.06 1.31 -7.99
CA LEU A 34 -5.39 0.63 -6.74
C LEU A 34 -6.87 0.22 -6.71
N ALA A 35 -7.79 1.15 -6.99
CA ALA A 35 -9.22 0.87 -6.98
C ALA A 35 -9.61 -0.22 -8.01
N GLU A 36 -9.02 -0.19 -9.21
CA GLU A 36 -9.24 -1.23 -10.22
C GLU A 36 -8.70 -2.60 -9.79
N ALA A 37 -7.55 -2.62 -9.11
CA ALA A 37 -6.95 -3.84 -8.58
C ALA A 37 -7.79 -4.45 -7.45
N GLU A 38 -8.28 -3.62 -6.53
CA GLU A 38 -9.22 -4.02 -5.47
C GLU A 38 -10.52 -4.59 -6.06
N ALA A 39 -11.06 -3.95 -7.10
CA ALA A 39 -12.25 -4.44 -7.79
C ALA A 39 -12.02 -5.81 -8.46
N ARG A 40 -10.85 -6.02 -9.10
CA ARG A 40 -10.48 -7.34 -9.64
C ARG A 40 -10.37 -8.40 -8.55
N TRP A 41 -9.79 -8.05 -7.40
CA TRP A 41 -9.67 -8.97 -6.28
C TRP A 41 -11.03 -9.32 -5.68
N ALA A 42 -11.91 -8.34 -5.51
CA ALA A 42 -13.25 -8.59 -5.02
C ALA A 42 -14.09 -9.49 -5.97
N ASP A 43 -13.86 -9.39 -7.28
CA ASP A 43 -14.55 -10.19 -8.30
C ASP A 43 -13.96 -11.60 -8.46
N ARG A 44 -12.64 -11.76 -8.33
CA ARG A 44 -11.90 -12.96 -8.80
C ARG A 44 -10.98 -13.58 -7.77
N GLY A 45 -10.75 -12.92 -6.65
CA GLY A 45 -9.90 -13.40 -5.58
C GLY A 45 -10.52 -14.62 -4.89
N PRO A 46 -9.74 -15.68 -4.61
CA PRO A 46 -10.21 -16.79 -3.79
C PRO A 46 -10.42 -16.35 -2.33
N VAL A 47 -11.41 -16.92 -1.66
CA VAL A 47 -11.69 -16.71 -0.22
C VAL A 47 -10.72 -17.52 0.66
N HIS A 48 -10.36 -18.72 0.18
CA HIS A 48 -9.41 -19.63 0.80
C HIS A 48 -8.22 -19.80 -0.12
N TYR A 49 -7.00 -19.52 0.35
CA TYR A 49 -5.84 -19.58 -0.51
C TYR A 49 -4.52 -19.72 0.26
N THR A 50 -3.48 -20.14 -0.46
CA THR A 50 -2.10 -19.88 -0.08
C THR A 50 -1.47 -18.80 -0.95
N LEU A 51 -0.50 -18.09 -0.37
CA LEU A 51 0.26 -17.05 -1.02
C LEU A 51 1.69 -17.07 -0.48
N GLU A 52 2.69 -16.99 -1.34
CA GLU A 52 4.05 -16.70 -0.89
C GLU A 52 4.24 -15.20 -0.75
N VAL A 53 4.72 -14.76 0.40
CA VAL A 53 4.97 -13.34 0.69
C VAL A 53 6.35 -13.15 1.34
N ARG A 54 6.99 -12.03 1.02
CA ARG A 54 8.26 -11.61 1.61
C ARG A 54 8.29 -10.10 1.79
N ARG A 55 8.85 -9.65 2.92
CA ARG A 55 9.19 -8.25 3.16
C ARG A 55 10.71 -8.08 3.15
N THR A 56 11.23 -7.25 2.25
CA THR A 56 12.63 -6.82 2.28
C THR A 56 12.73 -5.48 2.99
N CYS A 57 13.47 -5.45 4.10
CA CYS A 57 13.75 -4.26 4.91
C CYS A 57 15.13 -4.40 5.55
N PHE A 58 15.59 -3.40 6.31
CA PHE A 58 16.79 -3.51 7.14
C PHE A 58 16.55 -4.38 8.40
N CYS A 59 15.86 -5.50 8.22
CA CYS A 59 15.46 -6.44 9.27
C CYS A 59 16.34 -7.69 9.18
N ALA A 60 16.55 -8.38 10.31
CA ALA A 60 17.25 -9.67 10.31
C ALA A 60 16.35 -10.81 9.83
N PRO A 61 16.91 -11.87 9.20
CA PRO A 61 16.21 -13.15 9.04
C PRO A 61 15.69 -13.68 10.38
N PRO A 62 14.56 -14.41 10.38
CA PRO A 62 13.79 -14.85 9.22
C PRO A 62 12.74 -13.83 8.74
N SER A 63 12.77 -12.59 9.25
CA SER A 63 11.77 -11.56 8.89
C SER A 63 11.77 -11.21 7.41
N THR A 64 12.92 -11.39 6.75
CA THR A 64 13.12 -11.11 5.32
C THR A 64 13.02 -12.34 4.44
N ASP A 65 12.71 -13.51 5.00
CA ASP A 65 12.62 -14.75 4.22
C ASP A 65 11.23 -14.91 3.61
N TRP A 66 11.16 -15.67 2.50
CA TRP A 66 9.87 -16.06 1.93
C TRP A 66 9.11 -16.96 2.90
N ALA A 67 7.84 -16.65 3.08
CA ALA A 67 6.91 -17.48 3.80
C ALA A 67 5.70 -17.79 2.91
N GLU A 68 5.18 -19.01 3.00
CA GLU A 68 3.83 -19.33 2.55
C GLU A 68 2.86 -18.97 3.67
N ILE A 69 1.85 -18.17 3.34
CA ILE A 69 0.72 -17.91 4.21
C ILE A 69 -0.49 -18.68 3.72
N GLU A 70 -1.31 -19.15 4.64
CA GLU A 70 -2.63 -19.69 4.35
C GLU A 70 -3.69 -18.77 4.95
N VAL A 71 -4.72 -18.50 4.16
CA VAL A 71 -5.77 -17.54 4.47
C VAL A 71 -7.12 -18.20 4.32
N ASP A 72 -7.99 -17.93 5.28
CA ASP A 72 -9.39 -18.34 5.32
C ASP A 72 -10.25 -17.11 5.65
N HIS A 73 -11.12 -16.69 4.72
CA HIS A 73 -11.98 -15.51 4.88
C HIS A 73 -11.20 -14.28 5.39
N ASP A 74 -10.14 -13.93 4.68
CA ASP A 74 -9.20 -12.82 4.98
C ASP A 74 -8.38 -12.99 6.28
N THR A 75 -8.56 -14.10 7.00
CA THR A 75 -7.85 -14.39 8.24
C THR A 75 -6.66 -15.29 7.96
N LEU A 76 -5.46 -14.87 8.39
CA LEU A 76 -4.31 -15.76 8.41
C LEU A 76 -4.59 -16.94 9.34
N VAL A 77 -4.40 -18.17 8.84
CA VAL A 77 -4.55 -19.40 9.63
C VAL A 77 -3.22 -20.11 9.85
N ARG A 78 -2.25 -19.91 8.95
CA ARG A 78 -0.92 -20.50 9.02
C ARG A 78 0.09 -19.65 8.27
N VAL A 79 1.33 -19.66 8.77
CA VAL A 79 2.49 -19.04 8.13
C VAL A 79 3.66 -19.98 8.29
N THR A 80 4.27 -20.38 7.18
CA THR A 80 5.38 -21.34 7.14
C THR A 80 6.56 -20.74 6.39
N LEU A 81 7.76 -20.77 6.97
CA LEU A 81 8.97 -20.34 6.28
C LEU A 81 9.32 -21.34 5.17
N LEU A 82 9.49 -20.87 3.93
CA LEU A 82 9.80 -21.76 2.81
C LEU A 82 11.20 -22.38 2.92
N ALA A 83 12.14 -21.65 3.53
CA ALA A 83 13.53 -22.08 3.64
C ALA A 83 13.72 -23.28 4.58
N THR A 84 12.93 -23.37 5.65
CA THR A 84 13.09 -24.38 6.71
C THR A 84 11.88 -25.29 6.88
N GLY A 85 10.69 -24.88 6.43
CA GLY A 85 9.43 -25.55 6.70
C GLY A 85 8.87 -25.25 8.10
N ASP A 86 9.51 -24.38 8.88
CA ASP A 86 9.08 -24.06 10.24
C ASP A 86 7.83 -23.18 10.26
N SER A 87 6.94 -23.44 11.21
CA SER A 87 5.80 -22.56 11.49
C SER A 87 6.29 -21.27 12.15
N VAL A 88 5.81 -20.13 11.65
CA VAL A 88 6.08 -18.83 12.25
C VAL A 88 5.12 -18.58 13.43
N PRO A 89 5.60 -18.12 14.60
CA PRO A 89 4.74 -17.74 15.72
C PRO A 89 3.74 -16.64 15.35
N ARG A 90 2.49 -16.72 15.86
CA ARG A 90 1.42 -15.77 15.53
C ARG A 90 1.76 -14.30 15.81
N ALA A 91 2.61 -14.04 16.82
CA ALA A 91 3.08 -12.69 17.15
C ALA A 91 3.91 -12.05 16.02
N GLU A 92 4.46 -12.84 15.10
CA GLU A 92 5.34 -12.39 14.02
C GLU A 92 4.64 -12.36 12.64
N TRP A 93 3.33 -12.62 12.59
CA TRP A 93 2.58 -12.66 11.33
C TRP A 93 2.38 -11.29 10.69
N GLY A 94 2.45 -10.21 11.47
CA GLY A 94 2.14 -8.86 11.00
C GLY A 94 2.98 -8.35 9.83
N ILE A 95 4.18 -8.90 9.60
CA ILE A 95 5.04 -8.54 8.47
C ILE A 95 4.74 -9.32 7.19
N ARG A 96 3.78 -10.27 7.22
CA ARG A 96 3.38 -11.18 6.15
C ARG A 96 1.87 -11.08 5.93
N PRO A 97 1.37 -9.92 5.46
CA PRO A 97 -0.06 -9.67 5.35
C PRO A 97 -0.73 -10.56 4.28
N PRO A 98 -2.03 -10.90 4.45
CA PRO A 98 -2.85 -11.44 3.37
C PRO A 98 -3.12 -10.35 2.31
N VAL A 99 -3.74 -10.71 1.18
CA VAL A 99 -4.01 -9.77 0.07
C VAL A 99 -4.79 -8.53 0.51
N PRO A 100 -5.86 -8.63 1.33
CA PRO A 100 -6.52 -7.44 1.86
C PRO A 100 -5.59 -6.53 2.68
N GLY A 101 -4.66 -7.14 3.43
CA GLY A 101 -3.65 -6.42 4.19
C GLY A 101 -2.63 -5.72 3.30
N LEU A 102 -2.27 -6.30 2.14
CA LEU A 102 -1.42 -5.63 1.15
C LEU A 102 -2.07 -4.35 0.62
N PHE A 103 -3.36 -4.40 0.28
CA PHE A 103 -4.11 -3.20 -0.14
C PHE A 103 -4.20 -2.15 0.96
N GLU A 104 -4.45 -2.59 2.20
CA GLU A 104 -4.49 -1.67 3.35
C GLU A 104 -3.15 -0.98 3.56
N GLU A 105 -2.03 -1.70 3.46
CA GLU A 105 -0.70 -1.09 3.55
C GLU A 105 -0.47 0.00 2.51
N ILE A 106 -0.95 -0.19 1.26
CA ILE A 106 -0.88 0.84 0.21
C ILE A 106 -1.78 2.04 0.56
N ARG A 107 -2.99 1.82 1.10
CA ARG A 107 -3.91 2.93 1.46
C ARG A 107 -3.41 3.75 2.65
N THR A 108 -2.78 3.10 3.63
CA THR A 108 -2.45 3.72 4.91
C THR A 108 -0.97 4.05 5.07
N PHE A 109 -0.17 3.93 4.01
CA PHE A 109 1.29 4.15 4.07
C PHE A 109 1.72 5.56 4.49
N HIS A 110 0.76 6.49 4.57
CA HIS A 110 0.92 7.87 5.01
C HIS A 110 1.50 7.94 6.44
N SER A 111 2.81 7.80 6.55
CA SER A 111 3.58 7.96 7.79
C SER A 111 4.57 9.11 7.62
N ARG A 112 5.04 9.67 8.74
CA ARG A 112 6.06 10.75 8.70
C ARG A 112 7.38 10.31 8.04
N LEU A 113 7.62 9.01 7.90
CA LEU A 113 8.85 8.45 7.36
C LEU A 113 8.73 8.05 5.89
N LEU A 114 7.53 7.76 5.38
CA LEU A 114 7.31 7.32 4.00
C LEU A 114 6.78 8.45 3.13
N LYS A 115 7.34 8.57 1.94
CA LYS A 115 7.00 9.59 0.96
C LYS A 115 6.18 9.06 -0.21
N ASP A 116 6.49 7.85 -0.66
CA ASP A 116 5.96 7.27 -1.88
C ASP A 116 5.75 5.75 -1.72
N VAL A 117 4.76 5.20 -2.41
CA VAL A 117 4.58 3.76 -2.58
C VAL A 117 4.24 3.47 -4.03
N ARG A 118 4.98 2.54 -4.64
CA ARG A 118 4.67 2.04 -5.98
C ARG A 118 4.25 0.59 -5.90
N ALA A 119 3.14 0.26 -6.53
CA ALA A 119 2.59 -1.10 -6.53
C ALA A 119 2.37 -1.63 -7.94
N ASP A 120 2.81 -2.86 -8.17
CA ASP A 120 2.48 -3.65 -9.35
C ASP A 120 1.44 -4.71 -8.99
N TYR A 121 0.39 -4.84 -9.79
CA TYR A 121 -0.71 -5.77 -9.52
C TYR A 121 -0.66 -7.00 -10.45
N ASP A 122 -1.26 -8.09 -10.01
CA ASP A 122 -1.54 -9.24 -10.85
C ASP A 122 -2.67 -8.92 -11.84
N PRO A 123 -2.51 -9.20 -13.15
CA PRO A 123 -3.51 -8.83 -14.14
C PRO A 123 -4.79 -9.69 -14.08
N ALA A 124 -4.71 -10.93 -13.58
CA ALA A 124 -5.85 -11.84 -13.56
C ALA A 124 -6.75 -11.62 -12.34
N THR A 125 -6.13 -11.40 -11.19
CA THR A 125 -6.81 -11.36 -9.88
C THR A 125 -6.68 -10.03 -9.17
N GLY A 126 -5.75 -9.16 -9.56
CA GLY A 126 -5.59 -7.83 -8.96
C GLY A 126 -4.73 -7.77 -7.70
N TYR A 127 -4.29 -8.87 -7.10
CA TYR A 127 -3.49 -8.76 -5.87
C TYR A 127 -2.16 -8.01 -6.09
N PRO A 128 -1.66 -7.23 -5.11
CA PRO A 128 -0.35 -6.58 -5.22
C PRO A 128 0.78 -7.61 -5.25
N ARG A 129 1.54 -7.69 -6.35
CA ARG A 129 2.69 -8.60 -6.51
C ARG A 129 3.98 -8.00 -5.97
N ARG A 130 4.11 -6.68 -6.07
CA ARG A 130 5.28 -5.93 -5.63
C ARG A 130 4.85 -4.57 -5.14
N MET A 131 5.30 -4.18 -3.95
CA MET A 131 5.07 -2.87 -3.34
C MET A 131 6.42 -2.32 -2.89
N VAL A 132 6.80 -1.12 -3.34
CA VAL A 132 8.05 -0.46 -2.98
C VAL A 132 7.73 0.83 -2.24
N PHE A 133 8.02 0.84 -0.94
CA PHE A 133 7.80 1.98 -0.06
C PHE A 133 9.10 2.76 0.08
N THR A 134 9.06 4.03 -0.32
CA THR A 134 10.22 4.92 -0.32
C THR A 134 10.12 5.91 0.83
N ALA A 135 11.18 6.02 1.61
CA ALA A 135 11.29 6.96 2.70
C ALA A 135 11.42 8.41 2.22
N GLY A 136 10.96 9.35 3.04
CA GLY A 136 11.18 10.78 2.87
C GLY A 136 12.43 11.27 3.62
N GLY A 137 13.09 12.31 3.09
CA GLY A 137 14.27 12.91 3.72
C GLY A 137 15.49 11.98 3.73
N ASP A 138 16.33 12.10 4.76
CA ASP A 138 17.60 11.36 4.91
C ASP A 138 17.45 10.02 5.67
N VAL A 139 16.22 9.53 5.87
CA VAL A 139 15.92 8.35 6.70
C VAL A 139 15.80 7.09 5.83
N GLY A 140 16.93 6.63 5.28
CA GLY A 140 16.95 5.53 4.31
C GLY A 140 16.63 4.13 4.85
N ASP A 141 16.70 3.93 6.16
CA ASP A 141 16.38 2.66 6.84
C ASP A 141 14.87 2.37 6.93
N ALA A 142 14.03 3.38 6.66
CA ALA A 142 12.57 3.23 6.57
C ALA A 142 12.09 2.69 5.22
N ASN A 143 12.97 2.52 4.21
CA ASN A 143 12.61 1.88 2.95
C ASN A 143 12.29 0.40 3.18
N TYR A 144 11.22 -0.07 2.55
CA TYR A 144 10.95 -1.50 2.48
C TYR A 144 10.21 -1.87 1.20
N GLN A 145 10.33 -3.13 0.84
CA GLN A 145 9.62 -3.74 -0.28
C GLN A 145 8.81 -4.92 0.24
N VAL A 146 7.60 -5.10 -0.26
CA VAL A 146 6.81 -6.32 -0.06
C VAL A 146 6.61 -6.97 -1.42
N GLU A 147 6.81 -8.29 -1.49
CA GLU A 147 6.60 -9.10 -2.68
C GLU A 147 5.65 -10.24 -2.36
N ALA A 148 4.74 -10.52 -3.28
CA ALA A 148 3.80 -11.62 -3.19
C ALA A 148 3.73 -12.38 -4.51
N ARG A 149 3.62 -13.70 -4.44
CA ARG A 149 3.57 -14.58 -5.61
C ARG A 149 2.90 -15.91 -5.28
N HIS A 150 2.74 -16.74 -6.31
CA HIS A 150 2.21 -18.11 -6.19
C HIS A 150 0.82 -18.14 -5.52
N LEU A 151 -0.06 -17.31 -6.06
CA LEU A 151 -1.53 -17.37 -5.98
C LEU A 151 -2.11 -18.79 -6.07
N VAL A 152 -2.44 -19.50 -4.98
CA VAL A 152 -3.12 -20.81 -5.08
C VAL A 152 -4.43 -20.82 -4.29
N ALA A 153 -5.56 -20.97 -4.98
CA ALA A 153 -6.86 -21.17 -4.35
C ALA A 153 -6.92 -22.55 -3.66
N LEU A 154 -7.49 -22.58 -2.45
CA LEU A 154 -7.76 -23.80 -1.70
C LEU A 154 -9.24 -24.20 -1.84
N PRO A 155 -9.55 -25.50 -1.72
CA PRO A 155 -10.92 -26.03 -1.80
C PRO A 155 -11.80 -25.62 -0.62
#